data_AF-A0ABD2QMU2-F1
#
_entry.id   AF-A0ABD2QMU2-F1
#
_cell.length_a   1.000
_cell.length_b   1.000
_cell.length_c   1.000
_cell.angle_alpha   90.00
_cell.angle_beta   90.00
_cell.angle_gamma   90.00
#
_symmetry.space_group_name_H-M   'P 1'
#
loop_
_entity.id
_entity.type
_entity.pdbx_description
1 polymer ?
#
loop_
_entity_poly.entity_id
_entity_poly.type
_entity_poly.pdbx_seq_one_letter_code
_entity_poly.pdbx_strand_id
1 'polypeptide(L)'
;MLYGTLTDFCTESKCPSMSAGPKYEYLWADGQSNKKPVKLSAPSYIETLMSWVQKQLENESIFPSKIGIPFPRDFQQVAKQILKRLFRVYAHIYYQHFNEIANSPPFKEELTFSVQEIHKIQVLNSTNYLNF
;
A
#
# COMPACT_ATOMS: atom_id res chain seq x y z
N MET A 1 -6.04 12.22 -0.57
CA MET A 1 -7.40 12.32 0.03
C MET A 1 -7.77 11.08 0.84
N LEU A 2 -7.68 9.86 0.31
CA LEU A 2 -8.00 8.60 1.02
C LEU A 2 -7.41 8.41 2.44
N TYR A 3 -6.16 8.83 2.69
CA TYR A 3 -5.52 8.62 3.99
C TYR A 3 -6.13 9.48 5.11
N GLY A 4 -6.54 10.72 4.79
CA GLY A 4 -7.05 11.66 5.80
C GLY A 4 -8.40 11.25 6.38
N THR A 5 -9.27 10.64 5.57
CA THR A 5 -10.53 10.08 6.08
C THR A 5 -10.29 8.79 6.85
N LEU A 6 -9.28 7.99 6.46
CA LEU A 6 -8.94 6.75 7.15
C LEU A 6 -8.50 6.97 8.59
N THR A 7 -7.71 8.00 8.84
CA THR A 7 -7.19 8.32 10.17
C THR A 7 -8.29 8.71 11.16
N ASP A 8 -9.46 9.15 10.66
CA ASP A 8 -10.57 9.55 11.53
C ASP A 8 -11.25 8.35 12.21
N PHE A 9 -11.20 7.16 11.59
CA PHE A 9 -11.86 5.95 12.11
C PHE A 9 -10.92 4.78 12.38
N CYS A 10 -9.67 4.82 11.91
CA CYS A 10 -8.63 3.84 12.21
C CYS A 10 -7.71 4.37 13.31
N THR A 11 -8.04 4.07 14.57
CA THR A 11 -7.26 4.52 15.75
C THR A 11 -6.48 3.36 16.36
N GLU A 12 -5.48 3.67 17.19
CA GLU A 12 -4.71 2.63 17.90
C GLU A 12 -5.57 1.81 18.87
N SER A 13 -6.61 2.43 19.45
CA SER A 13 -7.54 1.74 20.35
C SER A 13 -8.41 0.72 19.61
N LYS A 14 -8.86 1.05 18.40
CA LYS A 14 -9.70 0.17 17.57
C LYS A 14 -8.87 -0.85 16.81
N CYS A 15 -7.67 -0.47 16.39
CA CYS A 15 -6.78 -1.26 15.55
C CYS A 15 -5.35 -1.29 16.13
N PRO A 16 -5.13 -1.99 17.26
CA PRO A 16 -3.84 -2.03 17.95
C PRO A 16 -2.76 -2.80 17.18
N SER A 17 -3.16 -3.54 16.13
CA SER A 17 -2.26 -4.25 15.23
C SER A 17 -2.74 -4.14 13.78
N MET A 18 -1.82 -3.93 12.85
CA MET A 18 -2.13 -3.97 11.42
C MET A 18 -2.52 -5.39 10.99
N SER A 19 -3.79 -5.61 10.65
CA SER A 19 -4.35 -6.94 10.36
C SER A 19 -5.42 -6.92 9.28
N ALA A 20 -5.66 -8.07 8.65
CA ALA A 20 -6.79 -8.29 7.75
C ALA A 20 -7.58 -9.53 8.20
N GLY A 21 -8.57 -9.29 9.07
CA GLY A 21 -9.32 -10.36 9.73
C GLY A 21 -8.49 -11.10 10.78
N PRO A 22 -9.03 -12.20 11.35
CA PRO A 22 -8.42 -12.89 12.50
C PRO A 22 -7.17 -13.71 12.15
N LYS A 23 -6.93 -13.99 10.86
CA LYS A 23 -5.86 -14.90 10.41
C LYS A 23 -4.59 -14.20 9.95
N TYR A 24 -4.65 -12.91 9.62
CA TYR A 24 -3.54 -12.21 9.00
C TYR A 24 -3.13 -10.98 9.81
N GLU A 25 -1.92 -11.02 10.37
CA GLU A 25 -1.24 -9.89 11.00
C GLU A 25 -0.06 -9.46 10.14
N TYR A 26 0.06 -8.16 9.86
CA TYR A 26 1.11 -7.60 9.02
C TYR A 26 2.17 -6.91 9.89
N LEU A 27 3.37 -7.46 9.88
CA LEU A 27 4.53 -6.86 10.54
C LEU A 27 5.27 -5.92 9.58
N TRP A 28 5.82 -4.85 10.13
CA TRP A 28 6.59 -3.87 9.36
C TRP A 28 8.07 -4.22 9.36
N ALA A 29 8.69 -4.17 8.18
CA ALA A 29 10.13 -4.16 8.01
C ALA A 29 10.45 -3.34 6.76
N ASP A 30 11.43 -2.44 6.84
CA ASP A 30 11.88 -1.63 5.70
C ASP A 30 13.17 -2.19 5.06
N GLY A 31 13.74 -3.26 5.63
CA GLY A 31 14.96 -3.90 5.14
C GLY A 31 16.25 -3.08 5.37
N GLN A 32 16.14 -1.87 5.92
CA GLN A 32 17.25 -0.96 6.17
C GLN A 32 17.41 -0.69 7.67
N SER A 33 16.52 0.12 8.26
CA SER A 33 16.57 0.49 9.68
C SER A 33 15.93 -0.58 10.59
N ASN A 34 14.94 -1.31 10.08
CA ASN A 34 14.18 -2.33 10.79
C ASN A 34 14.39 -3.69 10.14
N LYS A 35 15.56 -4.31 10.39
CA LYS A 35 15.90 -5.65 9.89
C LYS A 35 15.04 -6.77 10.51
N LYS A 36 14.50 -6.55 11.70
CA LYS A 36 13.53 -7.45 12.34
C LYS A 36 12.12 -6.90 12.14
N PRO A 37 11.15 -7.73 11.73
CA PRO A 37 9.77 -7.30 11.62
C PRO A 37 9.24 -6.81 12.98
N VAL A 38 8.69 -5.59 13.00
CA VAL A 38 8.12 -4.96 14.19
C VAL A 38 6.60 -4.95 14.12
N LYS A 39 5.94 -5.13 15.27
CA LYS A 39 4.51 -4.94 15.42
C LYS A 39 4.21 -3.45 15.50
N LEU A 40 3.25 -2.99 14.72
CA LEU A 40 2.74 -1.63 14.74
C LEU A 40 1.21 -1.68 14.81
N SER A 41 0.62 -0.65 15.40
CA SER A 41 -0.80 -0.38 15.25
C SER A 41 -1.14 -0.18 13.77
N ALA A 42 -2.40 -0.40 13.39
CA ALA A 42 -2.79 -0.15 12.01
C ALA A 42 -2.52 1.30 11.55
N PRO A 43 -2.90 2.36 12.28
CA PRO A 43 -2.59 3.72 11.84
C PRO A 43 -1.09 3.98 11.73
N SER A 44 -0.27 3.57 12.72
CA SER A 44 1.19 3.75 12.66
C SER A 44 1.82 2.97 11.51
N TYR A 45 1.33 1.76 11.22
CA TYR A 45 1.80 0.98 10.07
C TYR A 45 1.49 1.71 8.76
N ILE A 46 0.26 2.21 8.60
CA ILE A 46 -0.18 2.87 7.37
C ILE A 46 0.60 4.17 7.18
N GLU A 47 0.78 4.98 8.23
CA GLU A 47 1.60 6.19 8.19
C GLU A 47 3.04 5.87 7.74
N THR A 48 3.68 4.92 8.41
CA THR A 48 5.05 4.49 8.10
C THR A 48 5.15 3.97 6.67
N LEU A 49 4.15 3.23 6.19
CA LEU A 49 4.08 2.75 4.82
C LEU A 49 3.98 3.91 3.83
N MET A 50 3.09 4.88 4.05
CA MET A 50 2.92 6.01 3.14
C MET A 50 4.20 6.85 3.06
N SER A 51 4.85 7.12 4.19
CA SER A 51 6.17 7.78 4.20
C SER A 51 7.24 6.97 3.45
N TRP A 52 7.23 5.64 3.59
CA TRP A 52 8.16 4.78 2.86
C TRP A 52 7.89 4.80 1.35
N VAL A 53 6.62 4.70 0.92
CA VAL A 53 6.23 4.77 -0.50
C VAL A 53 6.65 6.10 -1.10
N GLN A 54 6.37 7.21 -0.42
CA GLN A 54 6.77 8.55 -0.88
C GLN A 54 8.29 8.62 -1.11
N LYS A 55 9.10 8.13 -0.16
CA LYS A 55 10.56 8.06 -0.32
C LYS A 55 11.02 7.20 -1.50
N GLN A 56 10.30 6.13 -1.83
CA GLN A 56 10.61 5.35 -3.03
C GLN A 56 10.30 6.12 -4.31
N LEU A 57 9.15 6.79 -4.36
CA LEU A 57 8.69 7.56 -5.54
C LEU A 57 9.54 8.80 -5.80
N GLU A 58 10.06 9.45 -4.76
CA GLU A 58 10.95 10.60 -4.85
C GLU A 58 12.41 10.20 -5.14
N ASN A 59 12.74 8.92 -5.10
CA ASN A 59 14.08 8.45 -5.40
C ASN A 59 14.30 8.37 -6.91
N GLU A 60 14.98 9.38 -7.46
CA GLU A 60 15.36 9.49 -8.88
C GLU A 60 16.17 8.30 -9.43
N SER A 61 16.83 7.52 -8.56
CA SER A 61 17.51 6.29 -9.00
C SER A 61 16.54 5.14 -9.29
N ILE A 62 15.33 5.19 -8.72
CA ILE A 62 14.26 4.21 -8.90
C ILE A 62 13.20 4.73 -9.88
N PHE A 63 12.74 5.96 -9.67
CA PHE A 63 11.73 6.65 -10.47
C PHE A 63 12.34 7.93 -11.08
N PRO A 64 13.11 7.82 -12.17
CA PRO A 64 13.68 8.99 -12.83
C PRO A 64 12.58 9.91 -13.37
N SER A 65 12.63 11.19 -13.02
CA SER A 65 11.69 12.21 -13.49
C SER A 65 12.14 12.88 -14.80
N LYS A 66 13.42 12.76 -15.15
CA LYS A 66 14.01 13.37 -16.35
C LYS A 66 13.79 12.50 -17.59
N ILE A 67 13.33 13.15 -18.66
CA ILE A 67 13.14 12.53 -19.97
C ILE A 67 14.47 11.98 -20.48
N GLY A 68 14.46 10.76 -21.00
CA GLY A 68 15.62 10.10 -21.60
C GLY A 68 16.49 9.29 -20.62
N ILE A 69 16.17 9.28 -19.33
CA ILE A 69 16.81 8.38 -18.36
C ILE A 69 16.01 7.07 -18.30
N PRO A 70 16.63 5.90 -18.55
CA PRO A 70 15.95 4.62 -18.42
C PRO A 70 15.70 4.26 -16.96
N PHE A 71 14.60 3.55 -16.69
CA PHE A 71 14.35 2.93 -15.39
C PHE A 71 15.44 1.91 -15.05
N PRO A 72 15.78 1.74 -13.75
CA PRO A 72 16.77 0.74 -13.34
C PRO A 72 16.22 -0.68 -13.52
N ARG A 73 17.13 -1.66 -13.53
CA ARG A 73 16.78 -3.08 -13.74
C ARG A 73 15.86 -3.65 -12.67
N ASP A 74 15.92 -3.11 -11.46
CA ASP A 74 15.13 -3.51 -10.30
C ASP A 74 13.84 -2.70 -10.13
N PHE A 75 13.55 -1.73 -11.01
CA PHE A 75 12.32 -0.92 -10.97
C PHE A 75 11.07 -1.77 -10.77
N GLN A 76 10.97 -2.83 -11.57
CA GLN A 76 9.87 -3.77 -11.57
C GLN A 76 9.68 -4.45 -10.22
N GLN A 77 10.78 -4.83 -9.57
CA GLN A 77 10.79 -5.44 -8.26
C GLN A 77 10.32 -4.44 -7.20
N VAL A 78 10.80 -3.19 -7.26
CA VAL A 78 10.41 -2.13 -6.32
C VAL A 78 8.94 -1.77 -6.47
N ALA A 79 8.45 -1.58 -7.70
CA ALA A 79 7.04 -1.29 -7.99
C ALA A 79 6.12 -2.40 -7.45
N LYS A 80 6.48 -3.67 -7.67
CA LYS A 80 5.76 -4.82 -7.09
C LYS A 80 5.73 -4.77 -5.56
N GLN A 81 6.83 -4.40 -4.91
CA GLN A 81 6.86 -4.26 -3.45
C GLN A 81 5.94 -3.16 -2.95
N ILE A 82 5.93 -2.00 -3.62
CA ILE A 82 5.03 -0.88 -3.31
C ILE A 82 3.58 -1.36 -3.40
N LEU A 83 3.18 -1.93 -4.53
CA LEU A 83 1.80 -2.41 -4.75
C LEU A 83 1.39 -3.48 -3.73
N LYS A 84 2.27 -4.44 -3.43
CA LYS A 84 2.01 -5.49 -2.42
C LYS A 84 1.77 -4.89 -1.03
N ARG A 85 2.52 -3.85 -0.66
CA ARG A 85 2.36 -3.20 0.65
C ARG A 85 1.09 -2.34 0.69
N LEU A 86 0.78 -1.60 -0.37
CA LEU A 86 -0.47 -0.85 -0.49
C LEU A 86 -1.69 -1.78 -0.41
N PHE A 87 -1.64 -2.95 -1.04
CA PHE A 87 -2.70 -3.96 -0.94
C PHE A 87 -3.04 -4.36 0.51
N ARG A 88 -2.05 -4.38 1.42
CA ARG A 88 -2.30 -4.67 2.84
C ARG A 88 -3.19 -3.63 3.49
N VAL A 89 -3.07 -2.36 3.06
CA VAL A 89 -3.93 -1.27 3.51
C VAL A 89 -5.36 -1.52 3.03
N TYR A 90 -5.56 -1.80 1.74
CA TYR A 90 -6.89 -2.16 1.21
C TYR A 90 -7.51 -3.34 1.95
N ALA A 91 -6.75 -4.41 2.18
CA ALA A 91 -7.22 -5.57 2.92
C ALA A 91 -7.62 -5.21 4.37
N HIS A 92 -6.82 -4.40 5.06
CA HIS A 92 -7.16 -3.93 6.40
C HIS A 92 -8.47 -3.14 6.41
N ILE A 93 -8.61 -2.17 5.51
CA ILE A 93 -9.78 -1.31 5.40
C ILE A 93 -11.03 -2.15 5.09
N TYR A 94 -10.94 -3.08 4.14
CA TYR A 94 -12.03 -3.97 3.79
C TYR A 94 -12.49 -4.86 4.94
N TYR A 95 -11.58 -5.39 5.75
CA TYR A 95 -11.96 -6.28 6.85
C TYR A 95 -12.40 -5.54 8.12
N GLN A 96 -11.75 -4.42 8.46
CA GLN A 96 -11.93 -3.75 9.75
C GLN A 96 -12.84 -2.52 9.69
N HIS A 97 -13.02 -1.95 8.49
CA HIS A 97 -13.71 -0.67 8.30
C HIS A 97 -14.76 -0.73 7.17
N PHE A 98 -15.25 -1.92 6.83
CA PHE A 98 -16.21 -2.10 5.73
C PHE A 98 -17.45 -1.22 5.89
N ASN A 99 -17.98 -1.11 7.10
CA ASN A 99 -19.22 -0.38 7.37
C ASN A 99 -19.02 1.12 7.14
N GLU A 100 -17.89 1.66 7.58
CA GLU A 100 -17.51 3.05 7.39
C GLU A 100 -17.32 3.37 5.90
N ILE A 101 -16.71 2.47 5.12
CA ILE A 101 -16.62 2.58 3.66
C ILE A 101 -17.99 2.53 3.00
N ALA A 102 -18.82 1.56 3.39
CA ALA A 102 -20.13 1.33 2.77
C ALA A 102 -21.06 2.54 2.96
N ASN A 103 -20.91 3.22 4.10
CA ASN A 103 -21.64 4.44 4.43
C ASN A 103 -20.99 5.73 3.88
N SER A 104 -19.84 5.63 3.20
CA SER A 104 -19.14 6.74 2.55
C SER A 104 -18.98 6.48 1.04
N PRO A 105 -20.01 6.79 0.21
CA PRO A 105 -19.99 6.59 -1.23
C PRO A 105 -18.74 7.10 -1.98
N PRO A 106 -18.22 8.31 -1.73
CA PRO A 106 -17.03 8.79 -2.43
C PRO A 106 -15.79 7.93 -2.14
N PHE A 107 -15.68 7.39 -0.92
CA PHE A 107 -14.57 6.51 -0.55
C PHE A 107 -14.66 5.15 -1.27
N LYS A 108 -15.88 4.62 -1.45
CA LYS A 108 -16.12 3.38 -2.17
C LYS A 108 -15.73 3.47 -3.64
N GLU A 109 -15.99 4.60 -4.30
CA GLU A 109 -15.61 4.82 -5.70
C GLU A 109 -14.09 4.95 -5.88
N GLU A 110 -13.42 5.74 -5.03
CA GLU A 110 -11.95 5.89 -5.05
C GLU A 110 -11.23 4.55 -4.79
N LEU A 111 -11.71 3.75 -3.81
CA LEU A 111 -11.18 2.43 -3.55
C LEU A 111 -11.42 1.47 -4.72
N THR A 112 -12.61 1.48 -5.31
CA THR A 112 -12.94 0.61 -6.45
C THR A 112 -12.07 0.94 -7.66
N PHE A 113 -11.89 2.23 -7.97
CA PHE A 113 -11.00 2.68 -9.04
C PHE A 113 -9.57 2.22 -8.78
N SER A 114 -9.06 2.42 -7.56
CA SER A 114 -7.71 1.99 -7.18
C SER A 114 -7.52 0.48 -7.30
N VAL A 115 -8.49 -0.33 -6.86
CA VAL A 115 -8.44 -1.80 -6.98
C VAL A 115 -8.49 -2.24 -8.44
N GLN A 116 -9.31 -1.60 -9.27
CA GLN A 116 -9.37 -1.88 -10.70
C GLN A 116 -8.05 -1.54 -11.40
N GLU A 117 -7.42 -0.41 -11.08
CA GLU A 117 -6.10 -0.05 -11.61
C GLU A 117 -5.01 -0.99 -11.12
N ILE A 118 -5.01 -1.37 -9.83
CA ILE A 118 -4.08 -2.38 -9.29
C ILE A 118 -4.30 -3.74 -9.97
N HIS A 119 -5.55 -4.16 -10.17
CA HIS A 119 -5.88 -5.41 -10.86
C HIS A 119 -5.48 -5.34 -12.34
N LYS A 120 -5.66 -4.20 -13.02
CA LYS A 120 -5.14 -3.99 -14.39
C LYS A 120 -3.62 -4.11 -14.43
N ILE A 121 -2.90 -3.51 -13.47
CA ILE A 121 -1.44 -3.63 -13.38
C ILE A 121 -1.01 -5.08 -13.10
N GLN A 122 -1.72 -5.81 -12.23
CA GLN A 122 -1.46 -7.22 -11.96
C GLN A 122 -1.80 -8.13 -13.15
N VAL A 123 -2.89 -7.83 -13.87
CA VAL A 123 -3.31 -8.56 -15.07
C VAL A 123 -2.36 -8.30 -16.23
N LEU A 124 -1.95 -7.06 -16.47
CA LEU A 124 -0.91 -6.70 -17.45
C LEU A 124 0.41 -7.44 -17.19
N ASN A 125 0.72 -7.74 -15.92
CA ASN A 125 1.88 -8.57 -15.55
C ASN A 125 1.65 -10.08 -15.76
N SER A 126 0.42 -10.54 -15.92
CA SER A 126 0.08 -11.95 -16.19
C SER A 126 -0.07 -12.29 -17.68
N THR A 127 -0.13 -11.29 -18.58
CA THR A 127 -0.37 -11.48 -20.03
C THR A 127 0.87 -11.37 -20.94
N ASN A 128 2.09 -11.54 -20.43
CA ASN A 128 3.33 -11.65 -21.24
C ASN A 128 3.63 -10.47 -22.20
N TYR A 129 3.73 -9.24 -21.70
CA TYR A 129 4.50 -8.19 -22.42
C TYR A 129 5.69 -7.61 -21.65
N LEU A 130 5.77 -7.86 -20.34
CA LEU A 130 6.97 -7.61 -19.56
C LEU A 130 7.09 -8.77 -18.57
N ASN A 131 8.06 -9.65 -18.78
CA ASN A 131 8.35 -10.73 -17.85
C ASN A 131 8.87 -10.11 -16.56
N PHE A 132 8.08 -10.26 -15.50
CA PHE A 132 8.18 -9.58 -14.22
C PHE A 132 8.45 -10.59 -13.11
#